data_AF-A0A5M9K7F6-F1
#
_entry.id   AF-A0A5M9K7F6-F1
#
_cell.length_a   1.000
_cell.length_b   1.000
_cell.length_c   1.000
_cell.angle_alpha   90.00
_cell.angle_beta   90.00
_cell.angle_gamma   90.00
#
_symmetry.space_group_name_H-M   'P 1'
#
loop_
_entity.id
_entity.type
_entity.pdbx_description
1 polymer ?
#
loop_
_entity_poly.entity_id
_entity_poly.type
_entity_poly.pdbx_seq_one_letter_code
_entity_poly.pdbx_strand_id
1 'polypeptide(L)'
;MRKLGKVVKGYGEKYSFGGLVRYLMYLPLNLIPVVGTVVFVGLQGRQRGEGVHSRYFQLKGWSGAQKEAWLKEHSGAYTSFGTVATLLELVPIASILFSFTNTVGAALWAADIEGNDTTMTQISSPRAQKEAQRAE
;
A
#
# COMPACT_ATOMS: atom_id res chain seq x y z
N MET A 1 46.03 -58.88 -3.51
CA MET A 1 46.03 -57.49 -4.01
C MET A 1 44.73 -57.19 -4.75
N ARG A 2 43.84 -56.35 -4.21
CA ARG A 2 42.76 -55.71 -4.96
C ARG A 2 42.68 -54.25 -4.50
N LYS A 3 43.12 -53.33 -5.36
CA LYS A 3 43.02 -51.89 -5.13
C LYS A 3 41.56 -51.50 -5.32
N LEU A 4 40.90 -51.08 -4.25
CA LEU A 4 39.58 -50.44 -4.28
C LEU A 4 39.73 -49.11 -5.01
N GLY A 5 39.25 -49.05 -6.25
CA GLY A 5 39.20 -47.83 -7.05
C GLY A 5 38.31 -46.80 -6.36
N LYS A 6 38.91 -45.67 -5.97
CA LYS A 6 38.23 -44.47 -5.47
C LYS A 6 37.18 -44.01 -6.47
N VAL A 7 35.91 -44.29 -6.18
CA VAL A 7 34.78 -43.55 -6.75
C VAL A 7 34.33 -42.53 -5.71
N VAL A 8 35.14 -41.48 -5.55
CA VAL A 8 34.74 -40.28 -4.80
C VAL A 8 35.19 -39.11 -5.65
N LYS A 9 34.35 -38.66 -6.58
CA LYS A 9 34.56 -37.38 -7.22
C LYS A 9 33.23 -36.68 -7.46
N GLY A 10 32.96 -35.69 -6.60
CA GLY A 10 32.30 -34.47 -7.03
C GLY A 10 30.80 -34.33 -6.79
N TYR A 11 30.29 -34.68 -5.61
CA TYR A 11 28.94 -34.27 -5.18
C TYR A 11 28.87 -32.80 -4.70
N GLY A 12 29.85 -31.96 -5.07
CA GLY A 12 30.10 -30.62 -4.50
C GLY A 12 29.82 -29.42 -5.42
N GLU A 13 29.58 -29.61 -6.73
CA GLU A 13 29.30 -28.50 -7.65
C GLU A 13 27.81 -28.12 -7.74
N LYS A 14 27.07 -28.28 -6.63
CA LYS A 14 25.63 -27.96 -6.60
C LYS A 14 25.32 -26.46 -6.43
N TYR A 15 26.35 -25.64 -6.23
CA TYR A 15 26.25 -24.18 -6.19
C TYR A 15 27.10 -23.58 -7.31
N SER A 16 26.72 -23.83 -8.56
CA SER A 16 27.31 -23.11 -9.69
C SER A 16 26.90 -21.64 -9.59
N PHE A 17 27.86 -20.75 -9.39
CA PHE A 17 27.67 -19.30 -9.38
C PHE A 17 26.91 -18.82 -10.63
N GLY A 18 27.10 -19.48 -11.77
CA GLY A 18 26.34 -19.24 -12.99
C GLY A 18 24.83 -19.54 -12.86
N GLY A 19 24.45 -20.53 -12.05
CA GLY A 19 23.04 -20.82 -11.74
C GLY A 19 22.39 -19.73 -10.89
N LEU A 20 23.12 -19.16 -9.92
CA LEU A 20 22.65 -18.05 -9.11
C LEU A 20 22.45 -16.77 -9.95
N VAL A 21 23.43 -16.43 -10.79
CA VAL A 21 23.35 -15.28 -11.70
C VAL A 21 22.17 -15.44 -12.67
N ARG A 22 22.00 -16.63 -13.23
CA ARG A 22 20.88 -16.92 -14.14
C ARG A 22 19.52 -16.88 -13.44
N TYR A 23 19.44 -17.35 -12.19
CA TYR A 23 18.25 -17.23 -11.36
C TYR A 23 17.91 -15.76 -11.06
N LEU A 24 18.90 -14.94 -10.68
CA LEU A 24 18.69 -13.50 -10.47
C LEU A 24 18.24 -12.77 -11.74
N MET A 25 18.69 -13.21 -12.92
CA MET A 25 18.21 -12.71 -14.21
C MET A 25 16.75 -13.09 -14.51
N TYR A 26 16.29 -14.27 -14.09
CA TYR A 26 14.90 -14.72 -14.29
C TYR A 26 13.95 -14.26 -13.18
N LEU A 27 14.46 -13.83 -12.05
CA LEU A 27 13.67 -13.33 -10.92
C LEU A 27 12.75 -12.15 -11.31
N PRO A 28 13.20 -11.11 -12.05
CA PRO A 28 12.34 -10.04 -12.53
C PRO A 28 11.18 -10.52 -13.43
N LEU A 29 11.37 -11.63 -14.15
CA LEU A 29 10.35 -12.18 -15.03
C LEU A 29 9.13 -12.70 -14.26
N ASN A 30 9.31 -13.11 -13.01
CA ASN A 30 8.23 -13.50 -12.10
C ASN A 30 7.54 -12.31 -11.42
N LEU A 31 8.10 -11.09 -11.52
CA LEU A 31 7.51 -9.88 -10.93
C LEU A 31 6.42 -9.25 -11.81
N ILE A 32 6.24 -9.69 -13.05
CA ILE A 32 5.20 -9.16 -13.96
C ILE A 32 3.79 -9.15 -13.30
N PRO A 33 3.32 -10.23 -12.63
CA PRO A 33 2.07 -10.19 -11.88
C PRO A 33 2.13 -9.26 -10.66
N VAL A 34 3.28 -9.15 -9.98
CA VAL A 34 3.45 -8.34 -8.76
C VAL A 34 3.38 -6.85 -9.07
N VAL A 35 4.06 -6.39 -10.14
CA VAL A 35 4.04 -4.98 -10.56
C VAL A 35 2.63 -4.55 -10.92
N GLY A 36 1.88 -5.41 -11.62
CA GLY A 36 0.46 -5.18 -11.93
C GLY A 36 -0.38 -4.98 -10.67
N THR A 37 -0.20 -5.84 -9.66
CA THR A 37 -0.91 -5.70 -8.36
C THR A 37 -0.52 -4.42 -7.63
N VAL A 38 0.76 -4.05 -7.59
CA VAL A 38 1.21 -2.81 -6.93
C VAL A 38 0.60 -1.57 -7.57
N VAL A 39 0.63 -1.50 -8.92
CA VAL A 39 0.01 -0.39 -9.66
C VAL A 39 -1.50 -0.36 -9.44
N PHE A 40 -2.16 -1.52 -9.49
CA PHE A 40 -3.59 -1.64 -9.21
C PHE A 40 -3.93 -1.13 -7.80
N VAL A 41 -3.20 -1.56 -6.78
CA VAL A 41 -3.42 -1.14 -5.39
C VAL A 41 -3.21 0.36 -5.23
N GLY A 42 -2.19 0.95 -5.85
CA GLY A 42 -1.95 2.39 -5.78
C GLY A 42 -3.06 3.22 -6.42
N LEU A 43 -3.47 2.85 -7.64
CA LEU A 43 -4.54 3.55 -8.37
C LEU A 43 -5.91 3.36 -7.70
N GLN A 44 -6.23 2.13 -7.32
CA GLN A 44 -7.48 1.78 -6.66
C GLN A 44 -7.54 2.39 -5.26
N GLY A 45 -6.43 2.36 -4.53
CA GLY A 45 -6.30 2.92 -3.19
C GLY A 45 -6.60 4.41 -3.17
N ARG A 46 -6.09 5.18 -4.14
CA ARG A 46 -6.42 6.59 -4.27
C ARG A 46 -7.93 6.84 -4.46
N GLN A 47 -8.53 6.17 -5.46
CA GLN A 47 -9.96 6.35 -5.75
C GLN A 47 -10.84 5.94 -4.56
N ARG A 48 -10.48 4.83 -3.91
CA ARG A 48 -11.19 4.32 -2.74
C ARG A 48 -11.09 5.27 -1.56
N GLY A 49 -9.90 5.83 -1.33
CA GLY A 49 -9.65 6.85 -0.32
C GLY A 49 -10.58 8.04 -0.48
N GLU A 50 -10.60 8.67 -1.66
CA GLU A 50 -11.44 9.84 -1.96
C GLU A 50 -12.95 9.57 -1.74
N GLY A 51 -13.40 8.31 -1.83
CA GLY A 51 -14.78 7.89 -1.60
C GLY A 51 -15.17 7.68 -0.14
N VAL A 52 -14.21 7.51 0.77
CA VAL A 52 -14.46 7.00 2.12
C VAL A 52 -15.32 7.92 2.99
N HIS A 53 -15.22 9.22 2.77
CA HIS A 53 -15.98 10.25 3.47
C HIS A 53 -17.16 10.81 2.68
N SER A 54 -17.58 10.15 1.60
CA SER A 54 -18.73 10.59 0.79
C SER A 54 -19.99 10.85 1.63
N ARG A 55 -20.32 9.94 2.55
CA ARG A 55 -21.47 10.10 3.46
C ARG A 55 -21.28 11.23 4.46
N TYR A 56 -20.07 11.36 5.01
CA TYR A 56 -19.72 12.47 5.91
C TYR A 56 -19.92 13.83 5.22
N PHE A 57 -19.35 14.01 4.03
CA PHE A 57 -19.51 15.25 3.25
C PHE A 57 -20.97 15.53 2.88
N GLN A 58 -21.74 14.48 2.59
CA GLN A 58 -23.18 14.60 2.32
C GLN A 58 -23.94 15.10 3.55
N LEU A 59 -23.67 14.54 4.73
CA LEU A 59 -24.31 14.95 5.99
C LEU A 59 -23.90 16.36 6.40
N LYS A 60 -22.67 16.77 6.09
CA LYS A 60 -22.17 18.14 6.29
C LYS A 60 -22.72 19.15 5.28
N GLY A 61 -23.43 18.70 4.25
CA GLY A 61 -24.01 19.56 3.21
C GLY A 61 -22.96 20.21 2.30
N TRP A 62 -21.79 19.59 2.14
CA TRP A 62 -20.74 20.15 1.28
C TRP A 62 -21.12 20.10 -0.21
N SER A 63 -20.79 21.18 -0.92
CA SER A 63 -20.89 21.20 -2.38
C SER A 63 -19.79 20.35 -3.02
N GLY A 64 -19.99 19.94 -4.27
CA GLY A 64 -18.98 19.18 -5.03
C GLY A 64 -17.62 19.88 -5.08
N ALA A 65 -17.63 21.21 -5.27
CA ALA A 65 -16.41 22.02 -5.29
C ALA A 65 -15.71 22.07 -3.92
N GLN A 66 -16.46 22.15 -2.82
CA GLN A 66 -15.90 22.10 -1.46
C GLN A 66 -15.26 20.74 -1.16
N LYS A 67 -15.94 19.65 -1.53
CA LYS A 67 -15.40 18.30 -1.41
C LYS A 67 -14.10 18.15 -2.21
N GLU A 68 -14.07 18.59 -3.46
CA GLU A 68 -12.90 18.47 -4.32
C GLU A 68 -11.72 19.29 -3.77
N ALA A 69 -11.96 20.53 -3.33
CA ALA A 69 -10.95 21.36 -2.70
C ALA A 69 -10.33 20.68 -1.46
N TRP A 70 -11.18 20.11 -0.59
CA TRP A 70 -10.72 19.36 0.58
C TRP A 70 -9.91 18.12 0.22
N LEU A 71 -10.40 17.31 -0.71
CA LEU A 71 -9.71 16.10 -1.15
C LEU A 71 -8.37 16.40 -1.79
N LYS A 72 -8.26 17.52 -2.52
CA LYS A 72 -7.00 17.96 -3.13
C LYS A 72 -5.98 18.34 -2.06
N GLU A 73 -6.39 19.07 -1.03
CA GLU A 73 -5.53 19.47 0.08
C GLU A 73 -5.06 18.29 0.95
N HIS A 74 -5.90 17.26 1.07
CA HIS A 74 -5.64 16.12 1.94
C HIS A 74 -5.41 14.80 1.19
N SER A 75 -5.06 14.90 -0.09
CA SER A 75 -4.93 13.75 -1.00
C SER A 75 -3.98 12.67 -0.48
N GLY A 76 -2.92 13.03 0.23
CA GLY A 76 -1.99 12.09 0.85
C GLY A 76 -2.66 11.18 1.88
N ALA A 77 -3.50 11.74 2.77
CA ALA A 77 -4.18 10.99 3.83
C ALA A 77 -5.22 10.04 3.25
N TYR A 78 -5.99 10.53 2.27
CA TYR A 78 -6.97 9.72 1.57
C TYR A 78 -6.31 8.59 0.78
N THR A 79 -5.21 8.88 0.08
CA THR A 79 -4.47 7.87 -0.70
C THR A 79 -3.85 6.81 0.20
N SER A 80 -3.21 7.19 1.31
CA SER A 80 -2.60 6.24 2.24
C SER A 80 -3.66 5.36 2.90
N PHE A 81 -4.76 5.95 3.38
CA PHE A 81 -5.88 5.22 3.95
C PHE A 81 -6.45 4.20 2.94
N GLY A 82 -6.77 4.65 1.72
CA GLY A 82 -7.36 3.80 0.72
C GLY A 82 -6.40 2.71 0.21
N THR A 83 -5.09 2.98 0.20
CA THR A 83 -4.06 1.99 -0.13
C THR A 83 -4.02 0.88 0.91
N VAL A 84 -3.95 1.22 2.20
CA VAL A 84 -3.95 0.24 3.30
C VAL A 84 -5.26 -0.55 3.32
N ALA A 85 -6.40 0.13 3.15
CA ALA A 85 -7.71 -0.50 3.05
C ALA A 85 -7.78 -1.52 1.91
N THR A 86 -7.24 -1.16 0.74
CA THR A 86 -7.17 -2.05 -0.43
C THR A 86 -6.27 -3.25 -0.17
N LEU A 87 -5.10 -3.04 0.47
CA LEU A 87 -4.18 -4.12 0.83
C LEU A 87 -4.81 -5.12 1.80
N LEU A 88 -5.52 -4.65 2.83
CA LEU A 88 -6.23 -5.50 3.79
C LEU A 88 -7.30 -6.35 3.09
N GLU A 89 -7.97 -5.78 2.08
CA GLU A 89 -9.00 -6.48 1.31
C GLU A 89 -8.47 -7.41 0.22
N LEU A 90 -7.15 -7.46 -0.03
CA LEU A 90 -6.56 -8.46 -0.92
C LEU A 90 -6.61 -9.87 -0.33
N VAL A 91 -6.76 -10.00 1.00
CA VAL A 91 -6.80 -11.30 1.67
C VAL A 91 -8.18 -11.93 1.47
N PRO A 92 -8.30 -13.07 0.77
CA PRO A 92 -9.58 -13.74 0.58
C PRO A 92 -10.22 -14.09 1.92
N ILE A 93 -11.55 -14.05 1.99
CA ILE A 93 -12.37 -14.31 3.20
C ILE A 93 -12.23 -13.21 4.27
N ALA A 94 -11.00 -12.84 4.65
CA ALA A 94 -10.75 -11.77 5.62
C ALA A 94 -11.15 -10.38 5.09
N SER A 95 -11.19 -10.19 3.76
CA SER A 95 -11.63 -8.95 3.13
C SER A 95 -13.00 -8.47 3.61
N ILE A 96 -13.94 -9.39 3.87
CA ILE A 96 -15.26 -9.05 4.39
C ILE A 96 -15.15 -8.37 5.76
N LEU A 97 -14.35 -8.93 6.66
CA LEU A 97 -14.11 -8.34 7.99
C LEU A 97 -13.42 -6.99 7.86
N PHE A 98 -12.38 -6.90 7.02
CA PHE A 98 -11.66 -5.66 6.81
C PHE A 98 -12.51 -4.57 6.15
N SER A 99 -13.50 -4.90 5.33
CA SER A 99 -14.46 -3.90 4.82
C SER A 99 -15.21 -3.21 5.94
N PHE A 100 -15.69 -3.96 6.96
CA PHE A 100 -16.31 -3.34 8.13
C PHE A 100 -15.30 -2.52 8.94
N THR A 101 -14.10 -3.05 9.18
CA THR A 101 -13.03 -2.32 9.89
C THR A 101 -12.66 -1.02 9.17
N ASN A 102 -12.56 -1.04 7.83
CA ASN A 102 -12.29 0.13 7.01
C ASN A 102 -13.42 1.16 7.14
N THR A 103 -14.69 0.74 7.15
CA THR A 103 -15.82 1.66 7.38
C THR A 103 -15.80 2.27 8.77
N VAL A 104 -15.50 1.50 9.81
CA VAL A 104 -15.38 2.00 11.19
C VAL A 104 -14.20 2.97 11.31
N GLY A 105 -13.05 2.63 10.74
CA GLY A 105 -11.87 3.51 10.73
C GLY A 105 -12.13 4.83 9.99
N ALA A 106 -12.87 4.79 8.88
CA ALA A 106 -13.32 6.01 8.20
C ALA A 106 -14.29 6.84 9.04
N ALA A 107 -15.22 6.20 9.74
CA ALA A 107 -16.15 6.91 10.62
C ALA A 107 -15.42 7.57 11.79
N LEU A 108 -14.44 6.89 12.38
CA LEU A 108 -13.59 7.45 13.42
C LEU A 108 -12.76 8.62 12.88
N TRP A 109 -12.16 8.47 11.70
CA TRP A 109 -11.41 9.55 11.07
C TRP A 109 -12.30 10.77 10.76
N ALA A 110 -13.53 10.57 10.30
CA ALA A 110 -14.50 11.66 10.15
C ALA A 110 -14.85 12.33 11.49
N ALA A 111 -14.98 11.56 12.58
CA ALA A 111 -15.20 12.11 13.91
C ALA A 111 -14.01 12.95 14.39
N ASP A 112 -12.78 12.48 14.14
CA ASP A 112 -11.54 13.21 14.47
C ASP A 112 -11.44 14.53 13.69
N ILE A 113 -11.82 14.54 12.40
CA ILE A 113 -11.91 15.75 11.59
C ILE A 113 -12.86 16.78 12.23
N GLU A 114 -14.01 16.35 12.76
CA GLU A 114 -14.95 17.25 13.45
C GLU A 114 -14.48 17.65 14.86
N GLY A 115 -13.75 16.77 15.54
CA GLY A 115 -13.14 17.03 16.85
C GLY A 115 -11.93 17.97 16.82
N ASN A 116 -11.57 18.51 15.65
CA ASN A 116 -10.31 19.23 15.38
C ASN A 116 -9.03 18.39 15.62
N ASP A 117 -9.13 17.08 15.79
CA ASP A 117 -7.98 16.18 15.81
C ASP A 117 -7.58 15.86 14.37
N THR A 118 -6.82 16.76 13.78
CA THR A 118 -6.41 16.65 12.37
C THR A 118 -5.11 15.88 12.20
N THR A 119 -4.70 15.04 13.16
CA THR A 119 -3.40 14.35 13.13
C THR A 119 -3.15 13.63 11.80
N MET A 120 -4.09 12.80 11.32
CA MET A 120 -3.96 12.09 10.04
C MET A 120 -3.92 13.02 8.81
N THR A 121 -4.64 14.12 8.91
CA THR A 121 -4.89 15.10 7.86
C THR A 121 -3.69 16.06 7.71
N GLN A 122 -3.07 16.45 8.83
CA GLN A 122 -1.89 17.32 8.92
C GLN A 122 -0.66 16.62 8.36
N ILE A 123 -0.36 15.39 8.83
CA ILE A 123 0.84 14.61 8.42
C ILE A 123 0.95 14.49 6.90
N SER A 124 -0.20 14.46 6.22
CA SER A 124 -0.29 14.19 4.79
C SER A 124 -0.52 15.43 3.93
N SER A 125 -0.69 16.60 4.54
CA SER A 125 -0.98 17.84 3.84
C SER A 125 0.28 18.42 3.16
N PRO A 126 0.17 19.02 1.96
CA PRO A 126 1.30 19.70 1.31
C PRO A 126 1.88 20.84 2.15
N ARG A 127 1.08 21.42 3.05
CA ARG A 127 1.50 22.49 3.95
C ARG A 127 2.42 21.97 5.05
N ALA A 128 2.05 20.88 5.73
CA ALA A 128 2.92 20.26 6.73
C ALA A 128 4.24 19.75 6.11
N GLN A 129 4.19 19.22 4.88
CA GLN A 129 5.40 18.85 4.14
C GLN A 129 6.30 20.05 3.85
N LYS A 130 5.73 21.19 3.47
CA LYS A 130 6.48 22.45 3.27
C LYS A 130 7.03 23.02 4.56
N GLU A 131 6.31 22.89 5.67
CA GLU A 131 6.77 23.35 6.99
C GLU A 131 7.90 22.46 7.54
N ALA A 132 7.82 21.14 7.36
CA ALA A 132 8.89 20.20 7.67
C ALA A 132 10.15 20.46 6.83
N GLN A 133 10.00 20.64 5.51
CA GLN A 133 11.11 20.95 4.59
C GLN A 133 11.77 22.31 4.84
N ARG A 134 11.11 23.23 5.56
CA ARG A 134 11.65 24.55 5.91
C ARG A 134 12.36 24.55 7.29
N ALA A 135 12.10 23.52 8.10
CA ALA A 135 12.71 23.33 9.40
C ALA A 135 13.99 22.47 9.35
N GLU A 136 14.23 21.80 8.22
CA GLU A 136 15.51 21.17 7.83
C GLU A 136 16.42 22.18 7.09
#